data_AF-A0A4Q5HEV2-F1
#
_entry.id   AF-A0A4Q5HEV2-F1
#
_cell.length_a   1.000
_cell.length_b   1.000
_cell.length_c   1.000
_cell.angle_alpha   90.00
_cell.angle_beta   90.00
_cell.angle_gamma   90.00
#
_symmetry.space_group_name_H-M   'P 1'
#
loop_
_entity.id
_entity.type
_entity.pdbx_description
1 polymer ?
#
loop_
_entity_poly.entity_id
_entity_poly.type
_entity_poly.pdbx_seq_one_letter_code
_entity_poly.pdbx_strand_id
1 'polypeptide(L)'
;MTKEETKQTVKEAAIEARMASAETLTTYGTHTSLDDFEYLSHDEIAEAAFVKGTEWQAKQSPWISVKERLPDENEDIIILCKHGAIFNGTYSNNVWFCMDGYIHDTYKGNPIYSSMSSIPSSWEPIAWMPIPKFEE
;
A
#
# COMPACT_ATOMS: atom_id res chain seq x y z
N MET A 1 14.71 -0.68 19.17
CA MET A 1 14.04 0.42 18.43
C MET A 1 14.07 0.05 16.96
N THR A 2 13.07 -0.70 16.52
CA THR A 2 12.78 -0.89 15.10
C THR A 2 12.20 0.44 14.60
N LYS A 3 12.83 1.03 13.57
CA LYS A 3 12.25 2.17 12.86
C LYS A 3 10.96 1.65 12.21
N GLU A 4 9.80 2.08 12.71
CA GLU A 4 8.60 2.10 11.88
C GLU A 4 8.90 3.09 10.75
N GLU A 5 9.19 2.59 9.56
CA GLU A 5 9.16 3.42 8.35
C GLU A 5 7.69 3.69 8.04
N THR A 6 7.17 4.78 8.59
CA THR A 6 5.83 5.27 8.26
C THR A 6 5.75 5.58 6.77
N LYS A 7 4.74 5.02 6.10
CA LYS A 7 4.46 5.26 4.68
C LYS A 7 4.34 6.78 4.46
N GLN A 8 5.16 7.34 3.58
CA GLN A 8 5.18 8.77 3.26
C GLN A 8 3.79 9.25 2.85
N THR A 9 3.35 10.41 3.37
CA THR A 9 2.05 10.98 3.01
C THR A 9 2.04 11.54 1.58
N VAL A 10 0.86 11.63 0.96
CA VAL A 10 0.69 12.26 -0.37
C VAL A 10 1.27 13.69 -0.39
N LYS A 11 1.11 14.45 0.70
CA LYS A 11 1.60 15.82 0.81
C LYS A 11 3.13 15.87 0.84
N GLU A 12 3.76 15.01 1.63
CA GLU A 12 5.23 14.92 1.68
C GLU A 12 5.81 14.48 0.33
N ALA A 13 5.17 13.50 -0.32
CA ALA A 13 5.55 13.05 -1.65
C ALA A 13 5.42 14.16 -2.70
N ALA A 14 4.36 14.97 -2.64
CA ALA A 14 4.17 16.11 -3.52
C ALA A 14 5.25 17.19 -3.31
N ILE A 15 5.65 17.44 -2.05
CA ILE A 15 6.73 18.38 -1.73
C ILE A 15 8.07 17.87 -2.27
N GLU A 16 8.38 16.60 -2.06
CA GLU A 16 9.59 15.96 -2.58
C GLU A 16 9.62 15.99 -4.12
N ALA A 17 8.50 15.63 -4.76
CA ALA A 17 8.36 15.68 -6.22
C ALA A 17 8.59 17.09 -6.76
N ARG A 18 8.07 18.13 -6.08
CA ARG A 18 8.29 19.54 -6.44
C ARG A 18 9.77 19.92 -6.37
N MET A 19 10.48 19.53 -5.31
CA MET A 19 11.92 19.83 -5.17
C MET A 19 12.75 19.09 -6.23
N ALA A 20 12.52 17.78 -6.43
CA ALA A 20 13.25 16.99 -7.41
C ALA A 20 12.99 17.44 -8.86
N SER A 21 11.77 17.89 -9.17
CA SER A 21 11.43 18.43 -10.49
C SER A 21 12.13 19.77 -10.74
N ALA A 22 12.25 20.62 -9.71
CA ALA A 22 13.03 21.86 -9.81
C ALA A 22 14.51 21.55 -10.10
N GLU A 23 15.13 20.60 -9.40
CA GLU A 23 16.53 20.22 -9.63
C GLU A 23 16.77 19.67 -11.04
N THR A 24 15.91 18.76 -11.51
CA THR A 24 16.07 18.07 -12.80
C THR A 24 15.79 18.95 -14.03
N LEU A 25 14.92 19.96 -13.90
CA LEU A 25 14.63 20.93 -14.96
C LEU A 25 15.64 22.08 -15.02
N THR A 26 16.61 22.16 -14.09
CA THR A 26 17.75 23.07 -14.21
C THR A 26 18.96 22.41 -14.88
N THR A 27 19.54 23.08 -15.87
CA THR A 27 20.81 22.65 -16.49
C THR A 27 22.02 22.74 -15.52
N TYR A 28 21.88 23.40 -14.36
CA TYR A 28 22.99 23.66 -13.43
C TYR A 28 22.66 23.54 -11.92
N GLY A 29 21.49 23.03 -11.52
CA GLY A 29 21.14 22.86 -10.09
C GLY A 29 20.96 24.16 -9.31
N THR A 30 20.70 25.28 -9.98
CA THR A 30 20.73 26.63 -9.38
C THR A 30 19.43 27.04 -8.68
N HIS A 31 18.35 26.28 -8.83
CA HIS A 31 17.02 26.64 -8.31
C HIS A 31 16.51 25.55 -7.37
N THR A 32 16.02 25.98 -6.20
CA THR A 32 15.48 25.10 -5.15
C THR A 32 13.96 24.94 -5.24
N SER A 33 13.32 25.71 -6.12
CA SER A 33 11.87 25.79 -6.27
C SER A 33 11.47 25.97 -7.73
N LEU A 34 10.34 25.37 -8.11
CA LEU A 34 9.70 25.61 -9.42
C LEU A 34 9.24 27.06 -9.57
N ASP A 35 9.00 27.77 -8.46
CA ASP A 35 8.59 29.19 -8.48
C ASP A 35 9.76 30.13 -8.87
N ASP A 36 11.00 29.63 -8.91
CA ASP A 36 12.19 30.42 -9.24
C ASP A 36 12.45 30.48 -10.77
N PHE A 37 11.58 29.88 -11.59
CA PHE A 37 11.75 29.79 -13.04
C PHE A 37 10.90 30.81 -13.82
N GLU A 38 11.52 31.56 -14.72
CA GLU A 38 10.84 32.47 -15.67
C GLU A 38 10.53 31.83 -17.04
N TYR A 39 11.15 30.69 -17.39
CA TYR A 39 11.22 30.19 -18.78
C TYR A 39 10.81 28.73 -19.02
N LEU A 40 10.27 28.02 -18.02
CA LEU A 40 9.73 26.68 -18.24
C LEU A 40 8.29 26.76 -18.74
N SER A 41 7.93 25.90 -19.70
CA SER A 41 6.53 25.77 -20.09
C SER A 41 5.72 25.08 -18.98
N HIS A 42 4.47 25.50 -18.82
CA HIS A 42 3.55 24.88 -17.85
C HIS A 42 3.37 23.37 -18.13
N ASP A 43 3.52 22.96 -19.39
CA ASP A 43 3.37 21.57 -19.83
C ASP A 43 4.53 20.69 -19.33
N GLU A 44 5.78 21.16 -19.43
CA GLU A 44 6.96 20.42 -18.93
C GLU A 44 6.92 20.25 -17.41
N ILE A 45 6.44 21.26 -16.68
CA ILE A 45 6.28 21.19 -15.23
C ILE A 45 5.17 20.19 -14.85
N ALA A 46 4.05 20.21 -15.56
CA ALA A 46 2.93 19.31 -15.32
C ALA A 46 3.30 17.84 -15.59
N GLU A 47 4.03 17.58 -16.68
CA GLU A 47 4.49 16.23 -17.02
C GLU A 47 5.46 15.66 -15.98
N ALA A 48 6.48 16.43 -15.60
CA ALA A 48 7.47 15.99 -14.59
C ALA A 48 6.81 15.69 -13.23
N ALA A 49 5.89 16.56 -12.79
CA ALA A 49 5.14 16.35 -11.56
C ALA A 49 4.24 15.10 -11.65
N PHE A 50 3.59 14.86 -12.79
CA PHE A 50 2.75 13.69 -12.99
C PHE A 50 3.58 12.39 -12.96
N VAL A 51 4.70 12.32 -13.67
CA VAL A 51 5.60 11.16 -13.64
C VAL A 51 6.05 10.85 -12.20
N LYS A 52 6.47 11.86 -11.45
CA LYS A 52 6.84 11.69 -10.04
C LYS A 52 5.68 11.18 -9.18
N GLY A 53 4.48 11.69 -9.41
CA GLY A 53 3.25 11.17 -8.79
C GLY A 53 3.00 9.70 -9.10
N THR A 54 3.19 9.27 -10.36
CA THR A 54 3.04 7.87 -10.76
C THR A 54 4.10 6.95 -10.14
N GLU A 55 5.36 7.40 -10.07
CA GLU A 55 6.45 6.67 -9.42
C GLU A 55 6.18 6.49 -7.92
N TRP A 56 5.68 7.53 -7.25
CA TRP A 56 5.28 7.43 -5.85
C TRP A 56 4.11 6.47 -5.67
N GLN A 57 3.05 6.60 -6.47
CA GLN A 57 1.86 5.75 -6.39
C GLN A 57 2.18 4.27 -6.62
N ALA A 58 3.11 3.95 -7.52
CA ALA A 58 3.56 2.57 -7.76
C ALA A 58 4.20 1.93 -6.50
N LYS A 59 4.82 2.74 -5.63
CA LYS A 59 5.37 2.30 -4.35
C LYS A 59 4.31 2.15 -3.26
N GLN A 60 3.11 2.68 -3.46
CA GLN A 60 2.04 2.64 -2.47
C GLN A 60 1.23 1.33 -2.48
N SER A 61 1.76 0.24 -3.07
CA SER A 61 1.12 -1.08 -3.10
C SER A 61 0.39 -1.37 -1.77
N PRO A 62 -0.88 -1.80 -1.81
CA PRO A 62 -1.60 -2.16 -0.59
C PRO A 62 -1.01 -3.42 0.05
N TRP A 63 -0.31 -4.24 -0.75
CA TRP A 63 0.34 -5.46 -0.30
C TRP A 63 1.60 -5.17 0.51
N ILE A 64 1.61 -5.68 1.72
CA ILE A 64 2.71 -5.69 2.67
C ILE A 64 3.36 -7.07 2.63
N SER A 65 4.68 -7.11 2.48
CA SER A 65 5.41 -8.38 2.45
C SER A 65 5.42 -9.03 3.82
N VAL A 66 5.17 -10.35 3.89
CA VAL A 66 5.30 -11.12 5.14
C VAL A 66 6.72 -11.06 5.70
N LYS A 67 7.73 -10.86 4.83
CA LYS A 67 9.14 -10.69 5.23
C LYS A 67 9.42 -9.33 5.84
N GLU A 68 8.61 -8.33 5.53
CA GLU A 68 8.72 -6.97 6.07
C GLU A 68 8.07 -6.91 7.45
N ARG A 69 6.79 -7.31 7.53
CA ARG A 69 6.08 -7.48 8.80
C ARG A 69 4.91 -8.44 8.70
N LEU A 70 4.54 -8.98 9.85
CA LEU A 70 3.30 -9.72 10.02
C LEU A 70 2.13 -8.76 10.28
N PRO A 71 0.88 -9.20 10.01
CA PRO A 71 -0.32 -8.50 10.45
C PRO A 71 -0.46 -8.49 11.96
N ASP A 72 -1.33 -7.61 12.46
CA ASP A 72 -1.71 -7.64 13.86
C ASP A 72 -2.58 -8.87 14.15
N GLU A 73 -2.51 -9.36 15.38
CA GLU A 73 -3.22 -10.57 15.80
C GLU A 73 -4.74 -10.40 15.68
N ASN A 74 -5.40 -11.34 14.98
CA ASN A 74 -6.84 -11.38 14.75
C ASN A 74 -7.40 -10.20 13.91
N GLU A 75 -6.56 -9.49 13.15
CA GLU A 75 -7.01 -8.50 12.16
C GLU A 75 -7.62 -9.18 10.92
N ASP A 76 -8.70 -8.61 10.39
CA ASP A 76 -9.28 -9.05 9.11
C ASP A 76 -8.44 -8.52 7.94
N ILE A 77 -7.90 -9.43 7.14
CA ILE A 77 -6.93 -9.13 6.09
C ILE A 77 -7.19 -9.94 4.82
N ILE A 78 -6.63 -9.45 3.71
CA ILE A 78 -6.50 -10.24 2.48
C ILE A 78 -5.08 -10.83 2.42
N ILE A 79 -4.98 -12.12 2.15
CA ILE A 79 -3.72 -12.89 2.16
C ILE A 79 -3.40 -13.33 0.73
N LEU A 80 -2.18 -13.09 0.27
CA LEU A 80 -1.64 -13.58 -1.00
C LEU A 80 -0.64 -14.72 -0.75
N CYS A 81 -0.92 -15.87 -1.34
CA CYS A 81 -0.04 -17.03 -1.30
C CYS A 81 0.88 -17.11 -2.53
N LYS A 82 2.02 -17.78 -2.38
CA LYS A 82 3.08 -17.90 -3.40
C LYS A 82 2.62 -18.41 -4.77
N HIS A 83 1.63 -19.30 -4.79
CA HIS A 83 1.07 -19.85 -6.02
C HIS A 83 -0.11 -19.03 -6.59
N GLY A 84 -0.31 -17.81 -6.08
CA GLY A 84 -1.31 -16.85 -6.59
C GLY A 84 -2.71 -16.99 -6.01
N ALA A 85 -2.95 -17.89 -5.05
CA ALA A 85 -4.23 -17.90 -4.35
C ALA A 85 -4.36 -16.70 -3.41
N ILE A 86 -5.59 -16.20 -3.29
CA ILE A 86 -5.94 -15.07 -2.45
C ILE A 86 -7.06 -15.50 -1.50
N PHE A 87 -6.90 -15.19 -0.22
CA PHE A 87 -7.87 -15.50 0.83
C PHE A 87 -8.29 -14.25 1.58
N ASN A 88 -9.53 -14.23 2.04
CA ASN A 88 -9.88 -13.44 3.22
C ASN A 88 -9.55 -14.27 4.46
N GLY A 89 -8.95 -13.67 5.47
CA GLY A 89 -8.44 -14.41 6.61
C GLY A 89 -7.88 -13.55 7.72
N THR A 90 -7.16 -14.20 8.63
CA THR A 90 -6.50 -13.54 9.76
C THR A 90 -5.19 -14.24 10.12
N TYR A 91 -4.31 -13.53 10.84
CA TYR A 91 -3.10 -14.09 11.43
C TYR A 91 -3.28 -14.15 12.95
N SER A 92 -3.15 -15.34 13.54
CA SER A 92 -3.36 -15.54 14.97
C SER A 92 -2.50 -16.66 15.52
N ASN A 93 -1.87 -16.47 16.67
CA ASN A 93 -1.02 -17.46 17.34
C ASN A 93 0.02 -18.10 16.40
N ASN A 94 0.69 -17.28 15.58
CA ASN A 94 1.66 -17.72 14.57
C ASN A 94 1.09 -18.63 13.47
N VAL A 95 -0.22 -18.64 13.27
CA VAL A 95 -0.91 -19.42 12.24
C VAL A 95 -1.70 -18.48 11.33
N TRP A 96 -1.59 -18.72 10.02
CA TRP A 96 -2.44 -18.06 9.03
C TRP A 96 -3.73 -18.83 8.89
N PHE A 97 -4.85 -18.15 9.02
CA PHE A 97 -6.17 -18.71 8.84
C PHE A 97 -6.80 -18.12 7.57
N CYS A 98 -7.41 -18.97 6.76
CA CYS A 98 -8.32 -18.55 5.70
C CYS A 98 -9.76 -18.85 6.11
N MET A 99 -10.65 -17.97 5.67
CA MET A 99 -12.08 -18.22 5.70
C MET A 99 -12.47 -18.94 4.40
N ASP A 100 -12.97 -20.17 4.51
CA ASP A 100 -13.48 -20.93 3.37
C ASP A 100 -14.99 -20.64 3.25
N GLY A 101 -15.35 -19.81 2.27
CA GLY A 101 -16.72 -19.38 1.98
C GLY A 101 -17.09 -17.96 2.46
N TYR A 102 -17.71 -17.16 1.56
CA TYR A 102 -18.39 -15.88 1.82
C TYR A 102 -19.45 -16.03 2.94
N ILE A 103 -19.83 -15.05 3.78
CA ILE A 103 -19.98 -13.59 3.69
C ILE A 103 -19.79 -13.04 5.12
N HIS A 104 -19.18 -11.86 5.31
CA HIS A 104 -19.43 -11.04 6.52
C HIS A 104 -20.86 -10.46 6.41
N ASP A 105 -21.88 -11.33 6.42
CA ASP A 105 -23.28 -10.95 6.25
C ASP A 105 -23.81 -10.38 7.56
N THR A 106 -23.77 -9.06 7.68
CA THR A 106 -24.37 -8.35 8.80
C THR A 106 -25.87 -8.07 8.59
N TYR A 107 -26.48 -8.52 7.49
CA TYR A 107 -27.92 -8.31 7.21
C TYR A 107 -28.82 -8.80 8.35
N LYS A 108 -28.36 -9.77 9.15
CA LYS A 108 -29.07 -10.28 10.33
C LYS A 108 -28.43 -9.92 11.68
N GLY A 109 -27.47 -8.99 11.70
CA GLY A 109 -26.84 -8.50 12.93
C GLY A 109 -25.86 -9.48 13.61
N ASN A 110 -25.55 -10.63 13.00
CA ASN A 110 -24.56 -11.58 13.48
C ASN A 110 -23.73 -12.12 12.31
N PRO A 111 -22.38 -12.17 12.42
CA PRO A 111 -21.55 -12.82 11.41
C PRO A 111 -21.92 -14.31 11.28
N ILE A 112 -22.15 -14.79 10.04
CA ILE A 112 -22.31 -16.21 9.75
C ILE A 112 -20.96 -16.72 9.21
N TYR A 113 -20.07 -17.14 10.10
CA TYR A 113 -18.84 -17.84 9.70
C TYR A 113 -19.17 -19.32 9.49
N SER A 114 -18.99 -19.82 8.26
CA SER A 114 -19.25 -21.22 7.94
C SER A 114 -18.04 -22.13 8.22
N SER A 115 -16.80 -21.62 8.08
CA SER A 115 -15.59 -22.30 8.54
C SER A 115 -14.36 -21.40 8.50
N MET A 116 -13.48 -21.51 9.51
CA MET A 116 -12.13 -20.95 9.49
C MET A 116 -11.15 -22.11 9.56
N SER A 117 -10.20 -22.16 8.63
CA SER A 117 -9.20 -23.23 8.56
C SER A 117 -7.81 -22.64 8.45
N SER A 118 -6.80 -23.36 8.96
CA SER A 118 -5.43 -22.92 8.75
C SER A 118 -5.07 -23.05 7.27
N ILE A 119 -4.36 -22.05 6.75
CA ILE A 119 -3.80 -22.14 5.41
C ILE A 119 -2.81 -23.31 5.39
N PRO A 120 -2.96 -24.26 4.45
CA PRO A 120 -2.03 -25.39 4.34
C PRO A 120 -0.59 -24.90 4.18
N SER A 121 0.38 -25.60 4.77
CA SER A 121 1.79 -25.21 4.67
C SER A 121 2.34 -25.18 3.24
N SER A 122 1.72 -25.93 2.31
CA SER A 122 2.03 -25.89 0.88
C SER A 122 1.62 -24.57 0.21
N TRP A 123 0.75 -23.78 0.84
CA TRP A 123 0.18 -22.53 0.36
C TRP A 123 0.82 -21.34 1.10
N GLU A 124 2.16 -21.27 1.05
CA GLU A 124 2.98 -20.27 1.74
C GLU A 124 2.46 -18.83 1.51
N PRO A 125 1.97 -18.14 2.56
CA PRO A 125 1.63 -16.71 2.48
C PRO A 125 2.88 -15.87 2.24
N ILE A 126 2.84 -14.98 1.24
CA ILE A 126 3.98 -14.13 0.86
C ILE A 126 3.72 -12.64 1.06
N ALA A 127 2.46 -12.23 1.02
CA ALA A 127 2.04 -10.85 1.28
C ALA A 127 0.62 -10.81 1.85
N TRP A 128 0.26 -9.69 2.45
CA TRP A 128 -1.07 -9.43 2.97
C TRP A 128 -1.44 -7.96 2.79
N MET A 129 -2.72 -7.62 2.82
CA MET A 129 -3.15 -6.23 2.88
C MET A 129 -4.33 -6.07 3.84
N PRO A 130 -4.40 -4.94 4.59
CA PRO A 130 -5.57 -4.64 5.40
C PRO A 130 -6.79 -4.44 4.49
N ILE A 131 -7.98 -4.81 4.97
CA ILE A 131 -9.22 -4.56 4.24
C ILE A 131 -9.51 -3.05 4.29
N PRO A 132 -9.57 -2.34 3.14
CA PRO A 132 -9.90 -0.93 3.13
C PRO A 132 -11.30 -0.70 3.71
N LYS A 133 -11.44 0.29 4.59
CA LYS A 133 -12.76 0.71 5.07
C LYS A 133 -13.49 1.38 3.91
N PHE A 134 -14.75 1.00 3.72
CA PHE A 134 -15.65 1.73 2.85
C PHE A 134 -16.20 2.92 3.64
N GLU A 135 -15.86 4.13 3.23
CA GLU A 135 -16.54 5.35 3.69
C GLU A 135 -17.65 5.65 2.69
N GLU A 136 -18.90 5.73 3.17
CA GLU A 136 -20.12 5.96 2.37
C GLU A 136 -20.42 7.45 2.19
#